data_AF-A0A932YUL2-F1
#
_entry.id   AF-A0A932YUL2-F1
#
_cell.length_a   1.000
_cell.length_b   1.000
_cell.length_c   1.000
_cell.angle_alpha   90.00
_cell.angle_beta   90.00
_cell.angle_gamma   90.00
#
_symmetry.space_group_name_H-M   'P 1'
#
loop_
_entity.id
_entity.type
_entity.pdbx_description
1 polymer ?
#
loop_
_entity_poly.entity_id
_entity_poly.type
_entity_poly.pdbx_seq_one_letter_code
_entity_poly.pdbx_strand_id
1 'polypeptide(L)'
;MRNIIVIGGIIVLLVAGVWWSRSASTDKGEVISKSGIHWHSTLHVYNKGEKMAIPADIGVGPQYASVRTFDTQMGMAAVHTHAADGVIHLEFPGMVLEEDTTLGNFFAIWGRDSMDFGSSVRMTVNGEESEELLNYRMRDGDVIELRYE
;
A
#
# COMPACT_ATOMS: atom_id res chain seq x y z
N MET A 1 1.04 26.49 -62.47
CA MET A 1 -0.13 26.25 -61.59
C MET A 1 0.31 25.25 -60.52
N ARG A 2 0.08 25.59 -59.25
CA ARG A 2 0.73 25.04 -58.05
C ARG A 2 -0.19 24.04 -57.36
N ASN A 3 0.12 22.75 -57.40
CA ASN A 3 -0.57 21.74 -56.60
C ASN A 3 0.49 20.86 -55.89
N ILE A 4 0.92 21.23 -54.69
CA ILE A 4 1.63 20.32 -53.78
C ILE A 4 0.73 20.06 -52.57
N ILE A 5 0.03 18.94 -52.73
CA ILE A 5 -0.50 17.98 -51.77
C ILE A 5 -0.21 18.28 -50.28
N VAL A 6 -1.27 18.63 -49.55
CA VAL A 6 -1.34 18.63 -48.08
C VAL A 6 -1.63 17.21 -47.61
N ILE A 7 -0.60 16.38 -47.38
CA ILE A 7 -0.77 15.03 -46.78
C ILE A 7 0.11 14.82 -45.53
N GLY A 8 1.08 15.70 -45.25
CA GLY A 8 1.99 15.54 -44.10
C GLY A 8 1.39 15.83 -42.72
N GLY A 9 0.33 16.65 -42.63
CA GLY A 9 -0.19 17.13 -41.34
C GLY A 9 -1.05 16.13 -40.56
N ILE A 10 -1.80 15.26 -41.26
CA ILE A 10 -2.76 14.35 -40.63
C ILE A 10 -2.05 13.14 -40.01
N ILE A 11 -1.00 12.62 -40.66
CA ILE A 11 -0.26 11.45 -40.15
C ILE A 11 0.51 11.81 -38.88
N VAL A 12 1.12 12.99 -38.81
CA VAL A 12 1.87 13.43 -37.62
C VAL A 12 0.94 13.65 -36.42
N LEU A 13 -0.25 14.21 -36.62
CA LEU A 13 -1.24 14.38 -35.56
C LEU A 13 -1.81 13.04 -35.06
N LEU A 14 -2.01 12.06 -35.94
CA LEU A 14 -2.48 10.72 -35.54
C LEU A 14 -1.40 9.96 -34.76
N VAL A 15 -0.13 10.03 -35.18
CA VAL A 15 0.98 9.37 -34.46
C VAL A 15 1.22 10.04 -33.12
N ALA A 16 1.22 11.37 -33.04
CA ALA A 16 1.33 12.10 -31.78
C ALA A 16 0.14 11.82 -30.85
N GLY A 17 -1.09 11.76 -31.37
CA GLY A 17 -2.29 11.42 -30.60
C GLY A 17 -2.31 9.98 -30.08
N VAL A 18 -1.74 9.03 -30.82
CA VAL A 18 -1.58 7.63 -30.38
C VAL A 18 -0.48 7.49 -29.33
N TRP A 19 0.61 8.28 -29.42
CA TRP A 19 1.64 8.31 -28.39
C TRP A 19 1.17 8.98 -27.10
N TRP A 20 0.40 10.07 -27.20
CA TRP A 20 -0.14 10.77 -26.03
C TRP A 20 -1.26 9.99 -25.34
N SER A 21 -2.11 9.28 -26.09
CA SER A 21 -3.19 8.48 -25.50
C SER A 21 -2.69 7.24 -24.75
N ARG A 22 -1.49 6.72 -25.07
CA ARG A 22 -0.83 5.67 -24.29
C ARG A 22 -0.24 6.16 -22.97
N SER A 23 0.02 7.46 -22.83
CA SER A 23 0.56 8.05 -21.60
C SER A 23 -0.52 8.49 -20.61
N ALA A 24 -1.80 8.31 -20.95
CA ALA A 24 -2.95 8.70 -20.14
C ALA A 24 -3.70 7.50 -19.55
N SER A 25 -3.03 6.37 -19.36
CA SER A 25 -3.49 5.35 -18.42
C SER A 25 -3.28 5.90 -17.01
N THR A 26 -4.26 6.64 -16.49
CA THR A 26 -4.41 6.76 -15.05
C THR A 26 -4.69 5.36 -14.52
N ASP A 27 -3.63 4.64 -14.10
CA ASP A 27 -3.75 3.36 -13.42
C ASP A 27 -4.66 3.57 -12.21
N LYS A 28 -5.88 3.07 -12.33
CA LYS A 28 -6.66 2.71 -11.15
C LYS A 28 -6.01 1.42 -10.69
N GLY A 29 -5.38 1.43 -9.50
CA GLY A 29 -4.62 0.31 -8.96
C GLY A 29 -5.32 -1.04 -9.11
N GLU A 30 -4.54 -2.12 -9.17
CA GLU A 30 -5.08 -3.47 -9.33
C GLU A 30 -6.14 -3.77 -8.26
N VAL A 31 -7.31 -4.27 -8.68
CA VAL A 31 -8.41 -4.58 -7.75
C VAL A 31 -8.17 -5.96 -7.14
N ILE A 32 -7.87 -6.00 -5.84
CA ILE A 32 -7.67 -7.24 -5.08
C ILE A 32 -9.00 -7.93 -4.77
N SER A 33 -10.02 -7.16 -4.38
CA SER A 33 -11.36 -7.68 -4.10
C SER A 33 -12.42 -6.63 -4.42
N LYS A 34 -13.60 -7.08 -4.85
CA LYS A 34 -14.79 -6.22 -5.04
C LYS A 34 -15.76 -6.28 -3.86
N SER A 35 -15.63 -7.28 -2.99
CA SER A 35 -16.58 -7.61 -1.94
C SER A 35 -15.98 -7.54 -0.53
N GLY A 36 -14.76 -7.04 -0.41
CA GLY A 36 -14.05 -7.01 0.86
C GLY A 36 -13.07 -8.16 1.04
N ILE A 37 -12.30 -8.04 2.11
CA ILE A 37 -11.39 -9.05 2.64
C ILE A 37 -11.44 -8.97 4.17
N HIS A 38 -11.02 -10.05 4.81
CA HIS A 38 -10.79 -10.11 6.25
C HIS A 38 -9.54 -10.96 6.45
N TRP A 39 -8.39 -10.29 6.46
CA TRP A 39 -7.06 -10.92 6.53
C TRP A 39 -6.31 -10.47 7.77
N HIS A 40 -5.43 -11.34 8.25
CA HIS A 40 -4.55 -11.07 9.37
C HIS A 40 -3.09 -11.31 8.97
N SER A 41 -2.27 -10.27 8.99
CA SER A 41 -0.81 -10.39 8.84
C SER A 41 -0.13 -10.04 10.16
N THR A 42 1.04 -10.61 10.43
CA THR A 42 1.81 -10.32 11.64
C THR A 42 3.08 -9.56 11.28
N LEU A 43 3.30 -8.41 11.91
CA LEU A 43 4.54 -7.64 11.79
C LEU A 43 5.42 -7.82 13.03
N HIS A 44 6.69 -8.12 12.78
CA HIS A 44 7.75 -8.07 13.77
C HIS A 44 8.80 -7.06 13.33
N VAL A 45 9.18 -6.16 14.24
CA VAL A 45 10.23 -5.19 14.02
C VAL A 45 11.32 -5.42 15.05
N TYR A 46 12.57 -5.47 14.61
CA TYR A 46 13.73 -5.58 15.48
C TYR A 46 14.70 -4.45 15.20
N ASN A 47 15.27 -3.83 16.24
CA ASN A 47 16.37 -2.87 16.12
C ASN A 47 17.56 -3.41 16.91
N LYS A 48 18.70 -3.63 16.25
CA LYS A 48 19.91 -4.21 16.86
C LYS A 48 19.63 -5.52 17.62
N GLY A 49 18.73 -6.32 17.07
CA GLY A 49 18.30 -7.61 17.63
C GLY A 49 17.23 -7.53 18.73
N GLU A 50 16.87 -6.33 19.21
CA GLU A 50 15.81 -6.15 20.21
C GLU A 50 14.45 -6.01 19.53
N LYS A 51 13.44 -6.75 20.00
CA LYS A 51 12.08 -6.69 19.45
C LYS A 51 11.40 -5.38 19.87
N MET A 52 10.96 -4.61 18.88
CA MET A 52 10.23 -3.37 19.07
C MET A 52 8.74 -3.66 19.24
N ALA A 53 8.08 -2.89 20.11
CA ALA A 53 6.64 -2.99 20.30
C ALA A 53 5.90 -2.34 19.11
N ILE A 54 4.93 -3.07 18.57
CA ILE A 54 3.88 -2.51 17.72
C ILE A 54 2.73 -2.12 18.67
N PRO A 55 2.34 -0.84 18.78
CA PRO A 55 1.24 -0.41 19.63
C PRO A 55 -0.08 -1.07 19.27
N ALA A 56 -0.95 -1.22 20.27
CA ALA A 56 -2.38 -1.45 20.04
C ALA A 56 -3.05 -0.21 19.45
N ASP A 57 -4.26 -0.37 18.95
CA ASP A 57 -5.17 0.71 18.53
C ASP A 57 -4.65 1.62 17.40
N ILE A 58 -3.65 1.18 16.64
CA ILE A 58 -3.30 1.82 15.36
C ILE A 58 -4.51 1.73 14.44
N GLY A 59 -4.91 2.86 13.86
CA GLY A 59 -6.10 2.94 13.01
C GLY A 59 -7.42 2.95 13.78
N VAL A 60 -7.42 2.90 15.12
CA VAL A 60 -8.62 2.89 15.96
C VAL A 60 -8.81 4.23 16.68
N GLY A 61 -10.01 4.79 16.58
CA GLY A 61 -10.42 6.02 17.25
C GLY A 61 -10.54 7.24 16.34
N PRO A 62 -11.18 8.32 16.82
CA PRO A 62 -11.58 9.47 16.02
C PRO A 62 -10.40 10.26 15.43
N GLN A 63 -9.18 10.11 15.95
CA GLN A 63 -7.97 10.70 15.40
C GLN A 63 -7.65 10.19 13.98
N TYR A 64 -8.17 9.03 13.61
CA TYR A 64 -7.99 8.44 12.28
C TYR A 64 -9.15 8.76 11.32
N ALA A 65 -10.09 9.64 11.68
CA ALA A 65 -11.25 9.96 10.86
C ALA A 65 -10.93 10.51 9.46
N SER A 66 -9.71 11.00 9.23
CA SER A 66 -9.23 11.42 7.90
C SER A 66 -8.66 10.29 7.05
N VAL A 67 -8.46 9.10 7.61
CA VAL A 67 -8.02 7.92 6.85
C VAL A 67 -9.15 7.51 5.91
N ARG A 68 -8.81 7.31 4.63
CA ARG A 68 -9.78 7.02 3.55
C ARG A 68 -10.70 5.83 3.86
N THR A 69 -10.17 4.84 4.58
CA THR A 69 -10.84 3.58 4.92
C THR A 69 -11.42 3.58 6.34
N PHE A 70 -11.49 4.74 7.00
CA PHE A 70 -12.08 4.87 8.33
C PHE A 70 -13.59 4.68 8.30
N ASP A 71 -14.08 3.68 9.03
CA ASP A 71 -15.49 3.47 9.26
C ASP A 71 -15.91 4.16 10.56
N THR A 72 -16.77 5.17 10.44
CA THR A 72 -17.26 5.95 11.58
C THR A 72 -18.18 5.18 12.53
N GLN A 73 -18.84 4.11 12.06
CA GLN A 73 -19.69 3.26 12.91
C GLN A 73 -18.85 2.29 13.73
N MET A 74 -17.79 1.74 13.12
CA MET A 74 -16.84 0.87 13.81
C MET A 74 -15.81 1.66 14.63
N GLY A 75 -15.58 2.92 14.28
CA GLY A 75 -14.59 3.78 14.94
C GLY A 75 -13.16 3.38 14.60
N MET A 76 -12.92 2.77 13.44
CA MET A 76 -11.59 2.28 13.05
C MET A 76 -11.41 2.25 11.52
N ALA A 77 -10.16 2.31 11.07
CA ALA A 77 -9.77 2.11 9.68
C ALA A 77 -9.79 0.62 9.30
N ALA A 78 -10.02 0.33 8.02
CA ALA A 78 -9.98 -1.04 7.51
C ALA A 78 -8.63 -1.74 7.77
N VAL A 79 -7.52 -0.98 7.84
CA VAL A 79 -6.22 -1.49 8.27
C VAL A 79 -5.94 -0.97 9.68
N HIS A 80 -5.83 -1.88 10.66
CA HIS A 80 -5.71 -1.50 12.07
C HIS A 80 -5.07 -2.62 12.93
N THR A 81 -4.85 -2.33 14.21
CA THR A 81 -4.42 -3.30 15.23
C THR A 81 -5.35 -3.24 16.44
N HIS A 82 -5.66 -4.37 17.08
CA HIS A 82 -6.40 -4.38 18.35
C HIS A 82 -5.49 -4.49 19.58
N ALA A 83 -4.30 -5.08 19.45
CA ALA A 83 -3.40 -5.36 20.56
C ALA A 83 -1.95 -5.09 20.19
N ALA A 84 -1.08 -5.09 21.20
CA ALA A 84 0.36 -4.90 21.03
C ALA A 84 1.10 -6.23 20.71
N ASP A 85 0.47 -7.09 19.90
CA ASP A 85 1.01 -8.39 19.48
C ASP A 85 1.61 -8.36 18.05
N GLY A 86 1.38 -7.27 17.32
CA GLY A 86 1.84 -7.07 15.95
C GLY A 86 0.91 -7.61 14.89
N VAL A 87 -0.30 -8.09 15.25
CA VAL A 87 -1.30 -8.51 14.27
C VAL A 87 -1.94 -7.27 13.63
N ILE A 88 -1.76 -7.17 12.32
CA ILE A 88 -2.37 -6.17 11.45
C ILE A 88 -3.62 -6.80 10.85
N HIS A 89 -4.76 -6.22 11.17
CA HIS A 89 -6.07 -6.55 10.60
C HIS A 89 -6.23 -5.79 9.29
N LEU A 90 -6.61 -6.49 8.22
CA LEU A 90 -7.04 -5.92 6.93
C LEU A 90 -8.50 -6.34 6.71
N GLU A 91 -9.41 -5.49 7.18
CA GLU A 91 -10.85 -5.77 7.25
C GLU A 91 -11.62 -4.76 6.42
N PHE A 92 -11.69 -5.03 5.13
CA PHE A 92 -12.37 -4.16 4.18
C PHE A 92 -13.79 -4.68 3.94
N PRO A 93 -14.84 -3.86 4.10
CA PRO A 93 -16.21 -4.28 3.84
C PRO A 93 -16.60 -4.26 2.35
N GLY A 94 -15.71 -3.80 1.47
CA GLY A 94 -16.02 -3.53 0.06
C GLY A 94 -14.79 -3.59 -0.84
N MET A 95 -14.77 -2.78 -1.91
CA MET A 95 -13.67 -2.81 -2.87
C MET A 95 -12.31 -2.55 -2.20
N VAL A 96 -11.33 -3.38 -2.53
CA VAL A 96 -9.95 -3.32 -2.06
C VAL A 96 -9.04 -3.14 -3.25
N LEU A 97 -8.22 -2.10 -3.21
CA LEU A 97 -7.17 -1.87 -4.20
C LEU A 97 -5.84 -2.39 -3.66
N GLU A 98 -4.91 -2.63 -4.57
CA GLU A 98 -3.57 -3.10 -4.25
C GLU A 98 -2.86 -2.23 -3.20
N GLU A 99 -2.92 -0.90 -3.37
CA GLU A 99 -2.30 0.05 -2.46
C GLU A 99 -2.83 -0.06 -1.02
N ASP A 100 -4.07 -0.54 -0.86
CA ASP A 100 -4.74 -0.63 0.43
C ASP A 100 -4.15 -1.71 1.32
N THR A 101 -3.56 -2.74 0.73
CA THR A 101 -2.99 -3.89 1.44
C THR A 101 -1.48 -3.77 1.65
N THR A 102 -0.88 -2.67 1.23
CA THR A 102 0.57 -2.48 1.35
C THR A 102 1.00 -2.24 2.79
N LEU A 103 2.18 -2.73 3.16
CA LEU A 103 2.81 -2.42 4.43
C LEU A 103 3.00 -0.89 4.59
N GLY A 104 3.29 -0.19 3.50
CA GLY A 104 3.35 1.27 3.46
C GLY A 104 2.05 1.96 3.89
N ASN A 105 0.89 1.45 3.46
CA ASN A 105 -0.40 1.97 3.91
C ASN A 105 -0.58 1.81 5.43
N PHE A 106 -0.16 0.67 6.00
CA PHE A 106 -0.18 0.48 7.45
C PHE A 106 0.73 1.49 8.17
N PHE A 107 1.98 1.70 7.72
CA PHE A 107 2.87 2.70 8.31
C PHE A 107 2.33 4.13 8.19
N ALA A 108 1.67 4.46 7.07
CA ALA A 108 1.02 5.74 6.87
C ALA A 108 -0.14 5.95 7.85
N ILE A 109 -0.97 4.93 8.09
CA ILE A 109 -2.04 4.96 9.11
C ILE A 109 -1.45 5.08 10.50
N TRP A 110 -0.37 4.35 10.80
CA TRP A 110 0.34 4.48 12.07
C TRP A 110 0.94 5.88 12.27
N GLY A 111 1.25 6.60 11.19
CA GLY A 111 1.91 7.89 11.26
C GLY A 111 3.38 7.76 11.68
N ARG A 112 4.01 6.64 11.32
CA ARG A 112 5.41 6.34 11.59
C ARG A 112 6.19 6.21 10.29
N ASP A 113 7.39 6.76 10.26
CA ASP A 113 8.34 6.46 9.20
C ASP A 113 8.95 5.07 9.46
N SER A 114 9.08 4.23 8.45
CA SER A 114 9.74 2.93 8.64
C SER A 114 11.23 3.08 8.96
N MET A 115 11.86 4.21 8.63
CA MET A 115 13.24 4.48 9.00
C MET A 115 13.40 5.04 10.41
N ASP A 116 12.31 5.32 11.14
CA ASP A 116 12.37 5.70 12.57
C ASP A 116 13.04 4.60 13.43
N PHE A 117 13.03 3.36 12.95
CA PHE A 117 13.61 2.20 13.65
C PHE A 117 15.10 1.99 13.36
N GLY A 118 15.66 2.62 12.33
CA GLY A 118 17.07 2.50 11.94
C GLY A 118 17.31 2.82 10.46
N SER A 119 18.56 3.03 10.08
CA SER A 119 18.94 3.49 8.73
C SER A 119 19.10 2.37 7.70
N SER A 120 19.21 1.12 8.14
CA SER A 120 19.34 -0.06 7.29
C SER A 120 18.30 -1.07 7.71
N VAL A 121 17.51 -1.58 6.76
CA VAL A 121 16.46 -2.56 7.01
C VAL A 121 16.65 -3.78 6.14
N ARG A 122 16.53 -4.96 6.73
CA ARG A 122 16.32 -6.23 6.04
C ARG A 122 14.91 -6.70 6.29
N MET A 123 14.26 -7.22 5.27
CA MET A 123 12.89 -7.71 5.36
C MET A 123 12.84 -9.19 4.99
N THR A 124 12.12 -9.97 5.79
CA THR A 124 11.67 -11.30 5.40
C THR A 124 10.16 -11.38 5.46
N VAL A 125 9.61 -12.26 4.62
CA VAL A 125 8.20 -12.60 4.54
C VAL A 125 8.12 -14.11 4.61
N ASN A 126 7.46 -14.63 5.65
CA ASN A 126 7.34 -16.06 5.90
C ASN A 126 8.71 -16.78 5.94
N GLY A 127 9.76 -16.07 6.38
CA GLY A 127 11.13 -16.58 6.46
C GLY A 127 11.97 -16.45 5.18
N GLU A 128 11.41 -15.93 4.09
CA GLU A 128 12.12 -15.68 2.83
C GLU A 128 12.48 -14.19 2.69
N GLU A 129 13.68 -13.87 2.20
CA GLU A 129 14.11 -12.48 1.98
C GLU A 129 13.22 -11.78 0.95
N SER A 130 12.88 -10.51 1.23
CA SER A 130 12.11 -9.65 0.33
C SER A 130 12.70 -8.24 0.29
N GLU A 131 12.74 -7.65 -0.90
CA GLU A 131 13.17 -6.27 -1.14
C GLU A 131 11.97 -5.30 -1.29
N GLU A 132 10.74 -5.79 -1.14
CA GLU A 132 9.53 -5.00 -1.42
C GLU A 132 9.28 -3.89 -0.38
N LEU A 133 9.72 -4.10 0.87
CA LEU A 133 9.59 -3.15 1.97
C LEU A 133 8.17 -2.57 2.08
N LEU A 134 8.03 -1.23 2.00
CA LEU A 134 6.73 -0.56 2.10
C LEU A 134 5.79 -0.88 0.92
N ASN A 135 6.30 -1.36 -0.21
CA ASN A 135 5.48 -1.78 -1.34
C ASN A 135 4.96 -3.21 -1.18
N TYR A 136 5.41 -3.95 -0.15
CA TYR A 136 4.97 -5.32 0.08
C TYR A 136 3.46 -5.37 0.34
N ARG A 137 2.77 -6.22 -0.40
CA ARG A 137 1.33 -6.44 -0.29
C ARG A 137 1.04 -7.56 0.68
N MET A 138 0.52 -7.18 1.85
CA MET A 138 0.18 -8.13 2.90
C MET A 138 -0.96 -9.03 2.46
N ARG A 139 -0.83 -10.33 2.74
CA ARG A 139 -1.86 -11.36 2.54
C ARG A 139 -2.21 -12.00 3.88
N ASP A 140 -3.28 -12.78 3.85
CA ASP A 140 -3.72 -13.52 5.03
C ASP A 140 -2.65 -14.52 5.49
N GLY A 141 -2.34 -14.47 6.79
CA GLY A 141 -1.38 -15.36 7.45
C GLY A 141 0.09 -14.98 7.26
N ASP A 142 0.42 -13.92 6.52
CA ASP A 142 1.81 -13.53 6.30
C ASP A 142 2.47 -13.10 7.61
N VAL A 143 3.69 -13.59 7.85
CA VAL A 143 4.58 -13.13 8.91
C VAL A 143 5.69 -12.29 8.28
N ILE A 144 5.66 -11.00 8.56
CA ILE A 144 6.60 -10.00 8.07
C ILE A 144 7.58 -9.67 9.18
N GLU A 145 8.87 -9.72 8.87
CA GLU A 145 9.91 -9.35 9.81
C GLU A 145 10.81 -8.27 9.22
N LEU A 146 10.90 -7.13 9.91
CA LEU A 146 11.84 -6.05 9.60
C LEU A 146 12.95 -6.04 10.64
N ARG A 147 14.20 -6.13 10.19
CA ARG A 147 15.38 -6.07 11.05
C ARG A 147 16.23 -4.86 10.70
N TYR A 148 16.41 -3.99 11.68
CA TYR A 148 17.20 -2.78 11.60
C TYR A 148 18.54 -2.92 12.33
N GLU A 149 19.57 -2.26 11.79
CA GLU A 149 20.94 -2.18 12.35
C GLU A 149 21.28 -0.77 12.86
#